data_AF-A0A504YW24-F1
#
_entry.id   AF-A0A504YW24-F1
#
_cell.length_a   1.000
_cell.length_b   1.000
_cell.length_c   1.000
_cell.angle_alpha   90.00
_cell.angle_beta   90.00
_cell.angle_gamma   90.00
#
_symmetry.space_group_name_H-M   'P 1'
#
loop_
_entity.id
_entity.type
_entity.pdbx_description
1 polymer ?
#
loop_
_entity_poly.entity_id
_entity_poly.type
_entity_poly.pdbx_seq_one_letter_code
_entity_poly.pdbx_strand_id
1 'polypeptide(L)'
;MQGYLVILSFLGSFALGLEDNARKHWAVLVAGSDGWSNYRHQADVCHACQLLKKNGISTDHIITMMYDDIANNKKNPFPGKIFNEYEHQDVYAGVKIDYRGEVILLHVPQHSIAVFTMTASNPTESSWAALCADPEIDTCLGDEFTHQWMTDTEKLSKFVKDSVDEVVEEVISQAEPNGKSSAVHKRLECFREVYEQYKHKCFSIQQVPELSDELDKFDQLCEQGYDANVMVQAIFATCD
;
A
#
# COMPACT_ATOMS: atom_id res chain seq x y z
N MET A 1 31.79 23.03 55.27
CA MET A 1 30.98 21.92 54.74
C MET A 1 30.89 22.08 53.24
N GLN A 2 31.46 21.12 52.53
CA GLN A 2 31.44 21.01 51.08
C GLN A 2 30.00 20.73 50.62
N GLY A 3 29.52 21.48 49.63
CA GLY A 3 28.28 21.18 48.91
C GLY A 3 28.50 21.42 47.44
N TYR A 4 28.87 20.38 46.70
CA TYR A 4 28.92 20.41 45.23
C TYR A 4 27.48 20.29 44.71
N LEU A 5 26.99 21.31 44.02
CA LEU A 5 25.82 21.19 43.15
C LEU A 5 26.33 20.83 41.76
N VAL A 6 26.15 19.56 41.36
CA VAL A 6 26.46 19.08 40.02
C VAL A 6 25.43 19.68 39.06
N ILE A 7 25.91 20.51 38.13
CA ILE A 7 25.17 20.94 36.95
C ILE A 7 25.08 19.71 36.03
N LEU A 8 23.97 18.99 36.07
CA LEU A 8 23.63 18.06 34.99
C LEU A 8 23.04 18.88 33.84
N SER A 9 23.94 19.35 32.97
CA SER A 9 23.61 19.78 31.63
C SER A 9 23.11 18.57 30.84
N PHE A 10 21.81 18.31 30.88
CA PHE A 10 21.17 17.59 29.79
C PHE A 10 21.10 18.56 28.59
N LEU A 11 22.20 18.61 27.84
CA LEU A 11 22.08 18.76 26.39
C LEU A 11 21.41 17.48 25.90
N GLY A 12 20.10 17.42 26.06
CA GLY A 12 19.29 16.57 25.21
C GLY A 12 19.50 17.11 23.81
N SER A 13 20.35 16.44 23.03
CA SER A 13 20.32 16.57 21.59
C SER A 13 18.87 16.37 21.20
N PHE A 14 18.23 17.48 20.81
CA PHE A 14 16.94 17.45 20.16
C PHE A 14 17.15 16.46 19.02
N ALA A 15 16.52 15.30 19.15
CA ALA A 15 16.40 14.35 18.06
C ALA A 15 15.97 15.16 16.85
N LEU A 16 16.58 14.84 15.70
CA LEU A 16 16.12 15.29 14.41
C LEU A 16 14.63 14.97 14.31
N GLY A 17 13.80 15.93 14.71
CA GLY A 17 12.46 16.08 14.23
C GLY A 17 12.63 16.48 12.78
N LEU A 18 12.88 15.49 11.92
CA LEU A 18 12.13 15.47 10.68
C LEU A 18 10.69 15.56 11.14
N GLU A 19 10.14 16.77 11.17
CA GLU A 19 8.70 16.94 11.13
C GLU A 19 8.29 16.23 9.86
N ASP A 20 7.91 14.97 10.03
CA ASP A 20 7.22 14.23 9.03
C ASP A 20 5.86 14.91 8.90
N ASN A 21 5.83 15.96 8.08
CA ASN A 21 4.62 16.39 7.41
C ASN A 21 4.20 15.30 6.39
N ALA A 22 4.23 14.03 6.81
CA ALA A 22 3.61 12.92 6.12
C ALA A 22 2.13 13.29 6.01
N ARG A 23 1.72 13.60 4.79
CA ARG A 23 0.32 13.87 4.47
C ARG A 23 -0.49 12.66 4.95
N LYS A 24 -1.43 12.90 5.86
CA LYS A 24 -2.34 11.85 6.33
C LYS A 24 -3.35 11.56 5.23
N HIS A 25 -3.21 10.41 4.58
CA HIS A 25 -4.16 9.92 3.60
C HIS A 25 -5.35 9.28 4.33
N TRP A 26 -6.56 9.64 3.91
CA TRP A 26 -7.82 9.11 4.41
C TRP A 26 -8.57 8.42 3.28
N ALA A 27 -9.28 7.35 3.60
CA ALA A 27 -10.13 6.63 2.67
C ALA A 27 -11.52 6.43 3.26
N VAL A 28 -12.54 6.48 2.40
CA VAL A 28 -13.91 6.10 2.71
C VAL A 28 -14.32 5.02 1.72
N LEU A 29 -14.62 3.83 2.23
CA LEU A 29 -15.01 2.67 1.43
C LEU A 29 -16.47 2.33 1.71
N VAL A 30 -17.29 2.20 0.65
CA VAL A 30 -18.74 2.04 0.80
C VAL A 30 -19.25 0.93 -0.12
N ALA A 31 -19.90 -0.07 0.46
CA ALA A 31 -20.70 -1.05 -0.25
C ALA A 31 -22.17 -0.65 -0.12
N GLY A 32 -22.80 -0.26 -1.23
CA GLY A 32 -24.14 0.31 -1.24
C GLY A 32 -25.30 -0.69 -1.19
N SER A 33 -25.03 -1.99 -1.01
CA SER A 33 -26.04 -3.05 -1.10
C SER A 33 -25.80 -4.20 -0.13
N ASP A 34 -26.85 -4.98 0.11
CA ASP A 34 -26.87 -6.18 0.94
C ASP A 34 -27.29 -7.43 0.15
N GLY A 35 -27.31 -8.57 0.83
CA GLY A 35 -27.83 -9.83 0.33
C GLY A 35 -26.81 -10.64 -0.46
N TRP A 36 -26.97 -11.96 -0.42
CA TRP A 36 -26.04 -12.91 -1.04
C TRP A 36 -25.80 -12.68 -2.54
N SER A 37 -26.82 -12.25 -3.29
CA SER A 37 -26.68 -11.94 -4.72
C SER A 37 -25.80 -10.72 -5.02
N ASN A 38 -25.52 -9.89 -4.00
CA ASN A 38 -24.67 -8.70 -4.09
C ASN A 38 -23.35 -8.87 -3.33
N TYR A 39 -22.92 -10.12 -3.10
CA TYR A 39 -21.65 -10.48 -2.47
C TYR A 39 -20.48 -9.62 -2.95
N ARG A 40 -20.34 -9.47 -4.28
CA ARG A 40 -19.29 -8.69 -4.95
C ARG A 40 -19.05 -7.30 -4.38
N HIS A 41 -20.09 -6.54 -4.02
CA HIS A 41 -19.89 -5.16 -3.58
C HIS A 41 -19.21 -5.08 -2.20
N GLN A 42 -19.48 -6.04 -1.31
CA GLN A 42 -18.80 -6.12 -0.01
C GLN A 42 -17.42 -6.77 -0.13
N ALA A 43 -17.27 -7.74 -1.04
CA ALA A 43 -15.97 -8.31 -1.39
C ALA A 43 -15.00 -7.27 -1.95
N ASP A 44 -15.48 -6.41 -2.85
CA ASP A 44 -14.75 -5.27 -3.42
C ASP A 44 -14.27 -4.30 -2.33
N VAL A 45 -15.16 -3.92 -1.40
CA VAL A 45 -14.80 -3.06 -0.26
C VAL A 45 -13.79 -3.72 0.66
N CYS A 46 -13.96 -5.01 0.95
CA CYS A 46 -13.01 -5.77 1.77
C CYS A 46 -11.63 -5.80 1.11
N HIS A 47 -11.57 -6.10 -0.19
CA HIS A 47 -10.31 -6.15 -0.94
C HIS A 47 -9.63 -4.78 -1.00
N ALA A 48 -10.37 -3.72 -1.31
CA ALA A 48 -9.85 -2.35 -1.28
C ALA A 48 -9.29 -1.97 0.11
N CYS A 49 -9.95 -2.41 1.20
CA CYS A 49 -9.47 -2.20 2.55
C CYS A 49 -8.14 -2.92 2.81
N GLN A 50 -7.99 -4.17 2.37
CA GLN A 50 -6.72 -4.90 2.49
C GLN A 50 -5.60 -4.22 1.69
N LEU A 51 -5.90 -3.75 0.48
CA LEU A 51 -4.94 -3.03 -0.36
C LEU A 51 -4.44 -1.75 0.32
N LEU A 52 -5.35 -0.92 0.85
CA LEU A 52 -4.98 0.29 1.58
C LEU A 52 -4.15 0.01 2.84
N LYS A 53 -4.52 -1.01 3.62
CA LYS A 53 -3.77 -1.43 4.81
C LYS A 53 -2.37 -1.91 4.44
N LYS A 54 -2.26 -2.71 3.38
CA LYS A 54 -0.98 -3.22 2.86
C LYS A 54 -0.07 -2.07 2.43
N ASN A 55 -0.64 -0.99 1.91
CA ASN A 55 0.08 0.19 1.44
C ASN A 55 0.22 1.29 2.52
N GLY A 56 0.22 0.89 3.80
CA GLY A 56 0.58 1.77 4.92
C GLY A 56 -0.50 2.75 5.38
N ILE A 57 -1.72 2.69 4.82
CA ILE A 57 -2.84 3.51 5.34
C ILE A 57 -3.31 2.92 6.68
N SER A 58 -3.16 3.71 7.74
CA SER A 58 -3.66 3.32 9.06
C SER A 58 -5.15 2.99 9.02
N THR A 59 -5.55 1.91 9.70
CA THR A 59 -6.95 1.50 9.84
C THR A 59 -7.81 2.58 10.51
N ASP A 60 -7.22 3.49 11.28
CA ASP A 60 -7.94 4.63 11.86
C ASP A 60 -8.25 5.74 10.85
N HIS A 61 -7.62 5.68 9.66
CA HIS A 61 -7.86 6.58 8.55
C HIS A 61 -8.67 5.93 7.40
N ILE A 62 -9.17 4.70 7.60
CA ILE A 62 -10.04 4.01 6.66
C ILE A 62 -11.42 3.90 7.30
N ILE A 63 -12.40 4.60 6.73
CA ILE A 63 -13.79 4.52 7.17
C ILE A 63 -14.51 3.52 6.26
N THR A 64 -14.94 2.39 6.82
CA THR A 64 -15.62 1.34 6.05
C THR A 64 -17.11 1.30 6.36
N MET A 65 -17.94 1.33 5.32
CA MET A 65 -19.39 1.27 5.40
C MET A 65 -19.89 0.10 4.56
N MET A 66 -20.40 -0.95 5.20
CA MET A 66 -20.98 -2.11 4.52
C MET A 66 -21.97 -2.85 5.41
N TYR A 67 -22.92 -3.56 4.81
CA TYR A 67 -24.01 -4.21 5.57
C TYR A 67 -23.53 -5.34 6.50
N ASP A 68 -22.41 -5.98 6.19
CA ASP A 68 -21.79 -7.04 7.00
C ASP A 68 -22.64 -8.33 7.10
N ASP A 69 -23.37 -8.66 6.02
CA ASP A 69 -24.31 -9.78 5.95
C ASP A 69 -23.84 -10.94 5.05
N ILE A 70 -22.58 -10.88 4.57
CA ILE A 70 -21.98 -11.86 3.65
C ILE A 70 -21.15 -12.92 4.38
N ALA A 71 -20.17 -12.54 5.21
CA ALA A 71 -19.23 -13.46 5.83
C ALA A 71 -19.93 -14.58 6.63
N ASN A 72 -21.01 -14.25 7.34
CA ASN A 72 -21.78 -15.19 8.15
C ASN A 72 -23.14 -15.56 7.51
N ASN A 73 -23.30 -15.33 6.20
CA ASN A 73 -24.52 -15.68 5.50
C ASN A 73 -24.74 -17.20 5.54
N LYS A 74 -26.00 -17.64 5.66
CA LYS A 74 -26.34 -19.08 5.64
C LYS A 74 -25.98 -19.77 4.32
N LYS A 75 -25.88 -19.00 3.23
CA LYS A 75 -25.46 -19.50 1.93
C LYS A 75 -23.95 -19.55 1.76
N ASN A 76 -23.18 -18.97 2.68
CA ASN A 76 -21.72 -18.95 2.57
C ASN A 76 -21.14 -20.34 2.92
N PRO A 77 -20.51 -21.04 1.96
CA PRO A 77 -19.85 -22.31 2.25
C PRO A 77 -18.58 -22.15 3.11
N PHE A 78 -18.07 -20.91 3.24
CA PHE A 78 -16.90 -20.57 4.05
C PHE A 78 -17.25 -19.55 5.14
N PRO A 79 -17.88 -19.99 6.25
CA PRO A 79 -18.31 -19.08 7.32
C PRO A 79 -17.16 -18.22 7.85
N GLY A 80 -17.43 -16.92 7.96
CA GLY A 80 -16.49 -15.92 8.46
C GLY A 80 -15.45 -15.43 7.44
N LYS A 81 -15.57 -15.81 6.17
CA LYS A 81 -14.64 -15.40 5.10
C LYS A 81 -15.37 -14.74 3.92
N ILE A 82 -14.68 -13.85 3.24
CA ILE A 82 -15.12 -13.24 1.97
C ILE A 82 -13.93 -13.25 1.00
N PHE A 83 -14.17 -13.50 -0.28
CA PHE A 83 -13.15 -13.62 -1.33
C PHE A 83 -13.45 -12.66 -2.48
N ASN A 84 -12.42 -12.14 -3.14
CA ASN A 84 -12.58 -11.26 -4.32
C ASN A 84 -11.76 -11.77 -5.51
N GLU A 85 -11.50 -13.08 -5.53
CA GLU A 85 -10.75 -13.82 -6.56
C GLU A 85 -11.04 -15.33 -6.43
N TYR A 86 -10.69 -16.11 -7.45
CA TYR A 86 -10.98 -17.56 -7.50
C TYR A 86 -10.07 -18.39 -6.56
N GLU A 87 -8.94 -17.85 -6.16
CA GLU A 87 -7.96 -18.48 -5.28
C GLU A 87 -8.43 -18.51 -3.81
N HIS A 88 -9.57 -17.85 -3.52
CA HIS A 88 -10.19 -17.79 -2.19
C HIS A 88 -9.26 -17.24 -1.10
N GLN A 89 -8.45 -16.22 -1.42
CA GLN A 89 -7.75 -15.44 -0.40
C GLN A 89 -8.77 -14.61 0.38
N ASP A 90 -8.81 -14.81 1.71
CA ASP A 90 -9.75 -14.12 2.59
C ASP A 90 -9.44 -12.62 2.67
N VAL A 91 -10.37 -11.81 2.18
CA VAL A 91 -10.30 -10.34 2.23
C VAL A 91 -11.10 -9.76 3.41
N TYR A 92 -11.88 -10.56 4.13
CA TYR A 92 -12.70 -10.07 5.26
C TYR A 92 -11.91 -9.92 6.56
N ALA A 93 -10.92 -10.79 6.79
CA ALA A 93 -10.16 -10.83 8.04
C ALA A 93 -9.55 -9.46 8.39
N GLY A 94 -9.89 -8.95 9.58
CA GLY A 94 -9.33 -7.70 10.09
C GLY A 94 -9.83 -6.43 9.38
N VAL A 95 -10.93 -6.49 8.64
CA VAL A 95 -11.64 -5.28 8.18
C VAL A 95 -12.41 -4.68 9.36
N LYS A 96 -12.09 -3.43 9.71
CA LYS A 96 -12.86 -2.65 10.69
C LYS A 96 -14.05 -2.03 9.99
N ILE A 97 -15.26 -2.39 10.40
CA ILE A 97 -16.50 -1.86 9.82
C ILE A 97 -17.06 -0.81 10.77
N ASP A 98 -16.98 0.46 10.35
CA ASP A 98 -17.40 1.61 11.15
C ASP A 98 -18.92 1.80 11.08
N TYR A 99 -19.53 1.54 9.93
CA TYR A 99 -20.98 1.67 9.73
C TYR A 99 -21.56 0.38 9.13
N ARG A 100 -22.58 -0.16 9.80
CA ARG A 100 -23.32 -1.37 9.41
C ARG A 100 -24.80 -1.07 9.16
N GLY A 101 -25.42 -1.84 8.28
CA GLY A 101 -26.86 -1.76 8.00
C GLY A 101 -27.30 -0.49 7.28
N GLU A 102 -28.57 -0.10 7.47
CA GLU A 102 -29.27 0.92 6.67
C GLU A 102 -28.77 2.38 6.81
N VAL A 103 -27.72 2.65 7.59
CA VAL A 103 -27.24 4.02 7.88
C VAL A 103 -26.31 4.57 6.78
N ILE A 104 -26.50 4.16 5.52
CA ILE A 104 -25.68 4.60 4.38
C ILE A 104 -26.47 5.63 3.57
N LEU A 105 -26.39 6.90 3.97
CA LEU A 105 -26.88 8.04 3.19
C LEU A 105 -25.70 8.95 2.82
N LEU A 106 -25.41 9.06 1.51
CA LEU A 106 -24.37 9.94 1.00
C LEU A 106 -25.00 11.18 0.36
N HIS A 107 -24.66 12.36 0.88
CA HIS A 107 -24.96 13.65 0.26
C HIS A 107 -23.65 14.32 -0.10
N VAL A 108 -23.38 14.50 -1.41
CA VAL A 108 -22.19 15.19 -1.90
C VAL A 108 -22.58 16.64 -2.23
N PRO A 109 -22.00 17.66 -1.55
CA PRO A 109 -22.27 19.05 -1.87
C PRO A 109 -21.68 19.46 -3.22
N GLN A 110 -22.40 20.30 -3.98
CA GLN A 110 -22.07 20.71 -5.36
C GLN A 110 -21.08 21.89 -5.47
N HIS A 111 -20.31 22.22 -4.43
CA HIS A 111 -19.41 23.38 -4.47
C HIS A 111 -17.98 23.02 -4.90
N SER A 112 -17.28 23.97 -5.52
CA SER A 112 -15.96 23.81 -6.12
C SER A 112 -14.91 23.37 -5.09
N ILE A 113 -14.59 22.08 -5.11
CA ILE A 113 -13.49 21.46 -4.39
C ILE A 113 -12.57 20.78 -5.40
N ALA A 114 -11.29 20.64 -5.05
CA ALA A 114 -10.32 19.92 -5.87
C ALA A 114 -10.60 18.41 -5.80
N VAL A 115 -11.61 17.96 -6.54
CA VAL A 115 -12.05 16.56 -6.62
C VAL A 115 -11.87 16.03 -8.02
N PHE A 116 -11.24 14.86 -8.09
CA PHE A 116 -11.16 14.03 -9.28
C PHE A 116 -12.07 12.81 -9.07
N THR A 117 -12.82 12.43 -10.11
CA THR A 117 -13.78 11.32 -10.05
C THR A 117 -13.59 10.37 -11.22
N MET A 118 -13.70 9.08 -10.96
CA MET A 118 -13.78 8.03 -11.97
C MET A 118 -15.06 7.23 -11.74
N THR A 119 -15.72 6.81 -12.82
CA THR A 119 -16.94 6.00 -12.76
C THR A 119 -16.74 4.74 -13.58
N ALA A 120 -17.32 3.62 -13.13
CA ALA A 120 -17.25 2.33 -13.83
C ALA A 120 -17.95 2.36 -15.20
N SER A 121 -18.93 3.27 -15.36
CA SER A 121 -19.78 3.36 -16.53
C SER A 121 -20.18 4.81 -16.81
N ASN A 122 -20.61 5.06 -18.04
CA ASN A 122 -21.30 6.27 -18.45
C ASN A 122 -22.78 6.25 -17.98
N PRO A 123 -23.51 7.39 -18.04
CA PRO A 123 -24.89 7.49 -17.52
C PRO A 123 -25.93 6.59 -18.18
N THR A 124 -25.61 5.97 -19.31
CA THR A 124 -26.53 5.17 -20.13
C THR A 124 -26.11 3.71 -20.27
N GLU A 125 -24.99 3.32 -19.66
CA GLU A 125 -24.48 1.95 -19.70
C GLU A 125 -24.39 1.36 -18.29
N SER A 126 -24.63 0.05 -18.20
CA SER A 126 -24.47 -0.69 -16.96
C SER A 126 -22.98 -0.95 -16.68
N SER A 127 -22.63 -1.05 -15.41
CA SER A 127 -21.41 -1.73 -14.97
C SER A 127 -21.60 -3.26 -15.02
N TRP A 128 -20.50 -4.00 -14.89
CA TRP A 128 -20.48 -5.45 -15.02
C TRP A 128 -19.91 -6.13 -13.78
N ALA A 129 -20.51 -7.26 -13.42
CA ALA A 129 -19.96 -8.17 -12.43
C ALA A 129 -18.83 -9.00 -13.04
N ALA A 130 -17.83 -9.35 -12.23
CA ALA A 130 -16.73 -10.21 -12.57
C ALA A 130 -16.70 -11.44 -11.66
N LEU A 131 -15.90 -12.45 -12.03
CA LEU A 131 -15.65 -13.61 -11.19
C LEU A 131 -16.94 -14.40 -10.83
N CYS A 132 -17.80 -14.62 -11.81
CA CYS A 132 -19.12 -15.25 -11.63
C CYS A 132 -19.14 -16.77 -11.84
N ALA A 133 -17.99 -17.38 -12.12
CA ALA A 133 -17.87 -18.80 -12.44
C ALA A 133 -17.19 -19.60 -11.32
N ASP A 134 -17.33 -19.15 -10.07
CA ASP A 134 -16.77 -19.85 -8.92
C ASP A 134 -17.51 -21.19 -8.69
N PRO A 135 -16.79 -22.32 -8.50
CA PRO A 135 -17.42 -23.62 -8.34
C PRO A 135 -18.10 -23.83 -6.98
N GLU A 136 -17.72 -23.07 -5.96
CA GLU A 136 -18.19 -23.25 -4.58
C GLU A 136 -19.15 -22.13 -4.17
N ILE A 137 -19.00 -20.92 -4.72
CA ILE A 137 -19.81 -19.75 -4.40
C ILE A 137 -20.76 -19.42 -5.56
N ASP A 138 -22.07 -19.63 -5.32
CA ASP A 138 -23.15 -19.37 -6.29
C ASP A 138 -23.51 -17.87 -6.37
N THR A 139 -22.52 -17.02 -6.65
CA THR A 139 -22.64 -15.59 -6.95
C THR A 139 -21.32 -15.05 -7.53
N CYS A 140 -21.31 -13.79 -7.96
CA CYS A 140 -20.10 -13.13 -8.45
C CYS A 140 -19.25 -12.60 -7.29
N LEU A 141 -17.92 -12.79 -7.37
CA LEU A 141 -16.99 -12.40 -6.30
C LEU A 141 -16.53 -10.94 -6.37
N GLY A 142 -16.67 -10.26 -7.50
CA GLY A 142 -16.27 -8.85 -7.64
C GLY A 142 -17.00 -8.14 -8.78
N ASP A 143 -16.75 -6.84 -8.92
CA ASP A 143 -17.19 -6.06 -10.08
C ASP A 143 -16.00 -5.76 -11.02
N GLU A 144 -16.23 -5.79 -12.33
CA GLU A 144 -15.16 -5.74 -13.35
C GLU A 144 -14.25 -4.52 -13.19
N PHE A 145 -14.85 -3.32 -13.10
CA PHE A 145 -14.09 -2.09 -12.90
C PHE A 145 -13.29 -2.12 -11.60
N THR A 146 -13.91 -2.57 -10.50
CA THR A 146 -13.26 -2.61 -9.19
C THR A 146 -12.09 -3.58 -9.18
N HIS A 147 -12.34 -4.80 -9.64
CA HIS A 147 -11.34 -5.86 -9.72
C HIS A 147 -10.15 -5.42 -10.60
N GLN A 148 -10.42 -4.74 -11.71
CA GLN A 148 -9.36 -4.26 -12.60
C GLN A 148 -8.43 -3.26 -11.93
N TRP A 149 -8.95 -2.19 -11.30
CA TRP A 149 -8.07 -1.18 -10.69
C TRP A 149 -7.29 -1.73 -9.49
N MET A 150 -7.91 -2.63 -8.69
CA MET A 150 -7.22 -3.28 -7.57
C MET A 150 -6.09 -4.16 -8.08
N THR A 151 -6.37 -5.01 -9.07
CA THR A 151 -5.37 -5.90 -9.69
C THR A 151 -4.23 -5.10 -10.33
N ASP A 152 -4.54 -3.99 -11.02
CA ASP A 152 -3.51 -3.15 -11.63
C ASP A 152 -2.61 -2.49 -10.58
N THR A 153 -3.18 -2.08 -9.45
CA THR A 153 -2.41 -1.53 -8.31
C THR A 153 -1.46 -2.58 -7.71
N GLU A 154 -1.93 -3.81 -7.55
CA GLU A 154 -1.10 -4.89 -7.02
C GLU A 154 0.02 -5.30 -7.98
N LYS A 155 -0.28 -5.37 -9.29
CA LYS A 155 0.72 -5.63 -10.33
C LYS A 155 1.80 -4.56 -10.36
N LEU A 156 1.42 -3.29 -10.24
CA LEU A 156 2.37 -2.19 -10.19
C LEU A 156 3.27 -2.27 -8.95
N SER A 157 2.69 -2.53 -7.79
CA SER A 157 3.43 -2.73 -6.54
C SER A 157 4.44 -3.88 -6.67
N LYS A 158 4.02 -4.98 -7.29
CA LYS A 158 4.89 -6.12 -7.58
C LYS A 158 6.02 -5.75 -8.53
N PHE A 159 5.74 -5.05 -9.63
CA PHE A 159 6.75 -4.66 -10.60
C PHE A 159 7.84 -3.78 -9.96
N VAL A 160 7.46 -2.85 -9.09
CA VAL A 160 8.41 -2.02 -8.35
C VAL A 160 9.29 -2.86 -7.44
N LYS A 161 8.69 -3.79 -6.68
CA LYS A 161 9.43 -4.71 -5.83
C LYS A 161 10.41 -5.56 -6.62
N ASP A 162 9.94 -6.20 -7.68
CA ASP A 162 10.75 -7.06 -8.56
C ASP A 162 11.92 -6.25 -9.17
N SER A 163 11.68 -4.99 -9.56
CA SER A 163 12.71 -4.08 -10.05
C SER A 163 13.79 -3.78 -9.00
N VAL A 164 13.40 -3.46 -7.76
CA VAL A 164 14.39 -3.24 -6.68
C VAL A 164 15.17 -4.52 -6.38
N ASP A 165 14.49 -5.67 -6.33
CA ASP A 165 15.12 -6.97 -6.11
C ASP A 165 16.15 -7.29 -7.20
N GLU A 166 15.81 -7.07 -8.46
CA GLU A 166 16.73 -7.28 -9.60
C GLU A 166 17.95 -6.35 -9.53
N VAL A 167 17.77 -5.07 -9.16
CA VAL A 167 18.91 -4.16 -8.93
C VAL A 167 19.82 -4.69 -7.82
N VAL A 168 19.24 -5.15 -6.71
CA VAL A 168 20.01 -5.69 -5.57
C VAL A 168 20.78 -6.93 -5.98
N GLU A 169 20.16 -7.85 -6.71
CA GLU A 169 20.80 -9.05 -7.24
C GLU A 169 21.97 -8.70 -8.15
N GLU A 170 21.79 -7.71 -9.03
CA GLU A 170 22.85 -7.28 -9.95
C GLU A 170 24.03 -6.60 -9.22
N VAL A 171 23.77 -5.82 -8.18
CA VAL A 171 24.85 -5.25 -7.35
C VAL A 171 25.68 -6.34 -6.67
N ILE A 172 25.01 -7.33 -6.08
CA ILE A 172 25.66 -8.42 -5.37
C ILE A 172 26.41 -9.34 -6.34
N SER A 173 25.97 -9.43 -7.61
CA SER A 173 26.65 -10.21 -8.65
C SER A 173 27.97 -9.56 -9.11
N GLN A 174 28.03 -8.23 -9.11
CA GLN A 174 29.16 -7.47 -9.67
C GLN A 174 30.26 -7.10 -8.67
N ALA A 175 29.93 -6.98 -7.37
CA ALA A 175 30.86 -6.45 -6.38
C ALA A 175 30.73 -7.10 -4.99
N GLU A 176 31.81 -6.99 -4.21
CA GLU A 176 31.82 -7.33 -2.79
C GLU A 176 31.78 -6.06 -1.91
N PRO A 177 31.18 -6.13 -0.71
CA PRO A 177 31.11 -5.00 0.20
C PRO A 177 32.49 -4.66 0.78
N ASN A 178 32.82 -3.36 0.85
CA ASN A 178 34.10 -2.89 1.44
C ASN A 178 34.09 -2.79 2.97
N GLY A 179 33.15 -3.49 3.63
CA GLY A 179 32.94 -3.50 5.07
C GLY A 179 31.99 -2.39 5.56
N LYS A 180 31.39 -2.61 6.74
CA LYS A 180 30.36 -1.71 7.28
C LYS A 180 30.86 -0.27 7.39
N SER A 181 30.13 0.65 6.76
CA SER A 181 30.40 2.08 6.87
C SER A 181 29.98 2.57 8.26
N SER A 182 30.95 2.83 9.15
CA SER A 182 30.69 3.40 10.49
C SER A 182 30.30 4.88 10.45
N ALA A 183 30.45 5.54 9.30
CA ALA A 183 30.14 6.94 9.11
C ALA A 183 28.73 7.11 8.55
N VAL A 184 27.77 7.47 9.41
CA VAL A 184 26.37 7.76 9.05
C VAL A 184 26.27 8.70 7.84
N HIS A 185 27.14 9.71 7.76
CA HIS A 185 27.16 10.66 6.64
C HIS A 185 27.46 9.99 5.30
N LYS A 186 28.42 9.06 5.24
CA LYS A 186 28.77 8.34 4.01
C LYS A 186 27.66 7.40 3.55
N ARG A 187 26.99 6.72 4.50
CA ARG A 187 25.82 5.88 4.21
C ARG A 187 24.69 6.70 3.60
N LEU A 188 24.37 7.86 4.19
CA LEU A 188 23.31 8.76 3.70
C LEU A 188 23.64 9.34 2.32
N GLU A 189 24.91 9.65 2.06
CA GLU A 189 25.36 10.14 0.75
C GLU A 189 25.20 9.06 -0.33
N CYS A 190 25.65 7.83 -0.04
CA CYS A 190 25.42 6.66 -0.90
C CYS A 190 23.93 6.45 -1.20
N PHE A 191 23.09 6.39 -0.15
CA PHE A 191 21.66 6.17 -0.31
C PHE A 191 21.00 7.25 -1.16
N ARG A 192 21.33 8.53 -0.90
CA ARG A 192 20.78 9.65 -1.65
C ARG A 192 21.16 9.58 -3.13
N GLU A 193 22.42 9.28 -3.43
CA GLU A 193 22.89 9.16 -4.81
C GLU A 193 22.18 8.04 -5.56
N VAL A 194 22.12 6.85 -4.97
CA VAL A 194 21.45 5.68 -5.53
C VAL A 194 19.96 5.95 -5.74
N TYR A 195 19.27 6.49 -4.73
CA TYR A 195 17.84 6.76 -4.81
C TYR A 195 17.50 7.80 -5.89
N GLU A 196 18.28 8.87 -6.03
CA GLU A 196 18.04 9.86 -7.08
C GLU A 196 18.17 9.25 -8.49
N GLN A 197 19.12 8.33 -8.70
CA GLN A 197 19.25 7.62 -9.97
C GLN A 197 18.13 6.62 -10.19
N TYR A 198 17.77 5.83 -9.17
CA TYR A 198 16.64 4.90 -9.24
C TYR A 198 15.33 5.64 -9.56
N LYS A 199 15.07 6.74 -8.86
CA LYS A 199 13.90 7.60 -9.09
C LYS A 199 13.83 8.13 -10.52
N HIS A 200 14.96 8.47 -11.12
CA HIS A 200 15.01 8.95 -12.50
C HIS A 200 14.80 7.81 -13.51
N LYS A 201 15.32 6.62 -13.23
CA LYS A 201 15.38 5.52 -14.21
C LYS A 201 14.22 4.53 -14.11
N CYS A 202 13.78 4.24 -12.90
CA CYS A 202 12.77 3.22 -12.62
C CYS A 202 11.47 3.89 -12.15
N PHE A 203 11.33 4.08 -10.83
CA PHE A 203 10.10 4.53 -10.20
C PHE A 203 10.38 5.55 -9.09
N SER A 204 9.43 6.46 -8.92
CA SER A 204 9.42 7.38 -7.78
C SER A 204 8.37 6.97 -6.75
N ILE A 205 8.61 7.31 -5.48
CA ILE A 205 7.63 7.13 -4.38
C ILE A 205 6.31 7.84 -4.68
N GLN A 206 6.33 8.88 -5.53
CA GLN A 206 5.12 9.60 -5.95
C GLN A 206 4.26 8.80 -6.93
N GLN A 207 4.87 7.91 -7.73
CA GLN A 207 4.16 7.02 -8.63
C GLN A 207 3.67 5.77 -7.89
N VAL A 208 4.52 5.23 -7.00
CA VAL A 208 4.27 3.97 -6.28
C VAL A 208 4.77 4.13 -4.84
N PRO A 209 3.92 4.54 -3.88
CA PRO A 209 4.31 4.76 -2.49
C PRO A 209 4.97 3.54 -1.82
N GLU A 210 4.59 2.34 -2.25
CA GLU A 210 5.11 1.04 -1.80
C GLU A 210 6.62 0.90 -2.07
N LEU A 211 7.17 1.67 -3.00
CA LEU A 211 8.63 1.76 -3.20
C LEU A 211 9.36 2.10 -1.90
N SER A 212 8.75 2.91 -1.02
CA SER A 212 9.39 3.35 0.23
C SER A 212 9.84 2.19 1.13
N ASP A 213 9.06 1.10 1.18
CA ASP A 213 9.38 -0.10 1.96
C ASP A 213 10.54 -0.90 1.34
N GLU A 214 10.71 -0.82 0.03
CA GLU A 214 11.73 -1.55 -0.71
C GLU A 214 13.09 -0.82 -0.72
N LEU A 215 13.08 0.51 -0.55
CA LEU A 215 14.30 1.32 -0.51
C LEU A 215 15.23 0.98 0.67
N ASP A 216 14.72 0.37 1.73
CA ASP A 216 15.53 -0.16 2.83
C ASP A 216 16.63 -1.12 2.33
N LYS A 217 16.41 -1.81 1.21
CA LYS A 217 17.42 -2.69 0.59
C LYS A 217 18.63 -1.90 0.07
N PHE A 218 18.40 -0.74 -0.54
CA PHE A 218 19.49 0.14 -0.96
C PHE A 218 20.24 0.72 0.23
N ASP A 219 19.52 1.10 1.28
CA ASP A 219 20.13 1.59 2.51
C ASP A 219 20.99 0.49 3.19
N GLN A 220 20.55 -0.77 3.15
CA GLN A 220 21.33 -1.91 3.63
C GLN A 220 22.59 -2.16 2.80
N LEU A 221 22.54 -2.05 1.46
CA LEU A 221 23.73 -2.14 0.61
C LEU A 221 24.74 -1.01 0.94
N CYS A 222 24.25 0.22 1.11
CA CYS A 222 25.07 1.35 1.54
C CYS A 222 25.66 1.15 2.95
N GLU A 223 24.91 0.54 3.89
CA GLU A 223 25.42 0.19 5.22
C GLU A 223 26.54 -0.85 5.13
N GLN A 224 26.39 -1.85 4.27
CA GLN A 224 27.38 -2.91 4.05
C GLN A 224 28.65 -2.40 3.35
N GLY A 225 28.62 -1.19 2.76
CA GLY A 225 29.77 -0.55 2.15
C GLY A 225 29.94 -0.87 0.67
N TYR A 226 28.83 -1.17 -0.03
CA TYR A 226 28.82 -1.22 -1.49
C TYR A 226 29.10 0.18 -2.08
N ASP A 227 29.82 0.22 -3.22
CA ASP A 227 30.14 1.46 -3.91
C ASP A 227 28.89 1.97 -4.65
N ALA A 228 28.54 3.25 -4.44
CA ALA A 228 27.36 3.86 -5.05
C ALA A 228 27.41 3.82 -6.58
N ASN A 229 28.60 3.88 -7.21
CA ASN A 229 28.71 3.81 -8.66
C ASN A 229 28.31 2.43 -9.21
N VAL A 230 28.64 1.35 -8.49
CA VAL A 230 28.23 -0.01 -8.88
C VAL A 230 26.72 -0.14 -8.77
N MET A 231 26.14 0.39 -7.69
CA MET A 231 24.69 0.43 -7.50
C MET A 231 23.99 1.23 -8.60
N VAL A 232 24.52 2.40 -8.95
CA VAL A 232 24.00 3.21 -10.06
C VAL A 232 24.13 2.48 -11.40
N GLN A 233 25.23 1.77 -11.67
CA GLN A 233 25.38 1.01 -12.90
C GLN A 233 24.36 -0.14 -12.99
N ALA A 234 24.14 -0.87 -11.89
CA ALA A 234 23.10 -1.89 -11.82
C ALA A 234 21.71 -1.32 -12.11
N ILE A 235 21.36 -0.16 -11.53
CA ILE A 235 20.10 0.54 -11.81
C ILE A 235 19.92 0.80 -13.31
N PHE A 236 20.96 1.31 -13.97
CA PHE A 236 20.89 1.61 -15.41
C PHE A 236 20.81 0.35 -16.27
N ALA A 237 21.32 -0.79 -15.80
CA ALA A 237 21.22 -2.07 -16.52
C ALA A 237 19.84 -2.72 -16.36
N THR A 238 19.21 -2.57 -15.20
CA THR A 238 17.91 -3.18 -14.89
C THR A 238 16.73 -2.36 -15.43
N CYS A 239 16.78 -1.02 -15.34
CA CYS A 239 15.63 -0.15 -15.58
C CYS A 239 15.63 0.52 -16.97
N ASP A 240 15.91 -0.23 -18.02
CA ASP A 240 15.88 0.26 -19.42
C ASP A 240 14.47 0.36 -20.03
#